data_AF-D6BX38-F1
#
_entry.id   AF-D6BX38-F1
#
_cell.length_a   1.000
_cell.length_b   1.000
_cell.length_c   1.000
_cell.angle_alpha   90.00
_cell.angle_beta   90.00
_cell.angle_gamma   90.00
#
_symmetry.space_group_name_H-M   'P 1'
#
loop_
_entity.id
_entity.type
_entity.pdbx_description
1 polymer ?
#
loop_
_entity_poly.entity_id
_entity_poly.type
_entity_poly.pdbx_seq_one_letter_code
_entity_poly.pdbx_strand_id
1 'polypeptide(L)'
;FLENELNFIQGAQNFYPCVNGAFTGELGKEHLDEFGIKCVLIGHSERRALGDENLIKAKFDFAKEHAYKIVFCIGEDLKLKNSNQTLDFLKKQLEVIDLDYKNLIIAYEPIYSIGSGVSAKKEDIAKVLEFLSSLTQA
;
A
#
# COMPACT_ATOMS: atom_id res chain seq x y z
N PHE A 1 22.62 -1.52 -16.45
CA PHE A 1 21.93 -0.27 -16.85
C PHE A 1 21.95 0.79 -15.74
N LEU A 2 22.25 0.45 -14.49
CA LEU A 2 22.62 1.42 -13.45
C LEU A 2 23.84 0.86 -12.72
N GLU A 3 25.03 1.29 -13.16
CA GLU A 3 26.33 0.87 -12.58
C GLU A 3 26.79 1.77 -11.42
N ASN A 4 25.95 2.71 -10.98
CA ASN A 4 26.24 3.61 -9.87
C ASN A 4 25.26 3.36 -8.71
N GLU A 5 25.75 3.44 -7.47
CA GLU A 5 24.89 3.50 -6.29
C GLU A 5 23.96 4.71 -6.41
N LEU A 6 22.66 4.42 -6.58
CA LEU A 6 21.64 5.44 -6.61
C LEU A 6 21.30 5.86 -5.19
N ASN A 7 21.18 7.16 -4.95
CA ASN A 7 20.72 7.73 -3.68
C ASN A 7 19.20 7.61 -3.49
N PHE A 8 18.53 6.70 -4.20
CA PHE A 8 17.10 6.45 -4.10
C PHE A 8 16.78 4.97 -4.24
N ILE A 9 15.66 4.54 -3.66
CA ILE A 9 15.11 3.19 -3.81
C ILE A 9 14.09 3.22 -4.94
N GLN A 10 14.27 2.36 -5.94
CA GLN A 10 13.27 2.14 -6.98
C GLN A 10 12.20 1.15 -6.49
N GLY A 11 10.94 1.43 -6.81
CA GLY A 11 9.81 0.57 -6.49
C GLY A 11 8.86 0.37 -7.66
N ALA A 12 7.96 -0.60 -7.54
CA ALA A 12 6.87 -0.84 -8.49
C ALA A 12 5.53 -0.34 -7.91
N GLN A 13 4.72 0.30 -8.75
CA GLN A 13 3.40 0.85 -8.37
C GLN A 13 2.33 -0.24 -8.19
N ASN A 14 2.54 -1.42 -8.77
CA ASN A 14 1.69 -2.58 -8.66
C ASN A 14 2.47 -3.81 -9.16
N PHE A 15 2.02 -5.00 -8.77
CA PHE A 15 2.50 -6.28 -9.30
C PHE A 15 1.43 -7.36 -9.10
N TYR A 16 1.61 -8.51 -9.75
CA TYR A 16 0.76 -9.69 -9.55
C TYR A 16 1.51 -10.74 -8.72
N PRO A 17 0.86 -11.41 -7.74
CA PRO A 17 1.52 -12.33 -6.80
C PRO A 17 1.85 -13.67 -7.47
N CYS A 18 2.74 -13.65 -8.46
CA CYS A 18 3.27 -14.82 -9.14
C CYS A 18 4.76 -14.66 -9.39
N VAL A 19 5.47 -15.78 -9.54
CA VAL A 19 6.87 -15.77 -9.99
C VAL A 19 6.92 -15.37 -11.47
N ASN A 20 6.20 -16.13 -12.29
CA ASN A 20 5.94 -15.92 -13.71
C ASN A 20 4.61 -16.62 -14.09
N GLY A 21 4.10 -16.40 -15.30
CA GLY A 21 2.93 -17.12 -15.80
C GLY A 21 2.13 -16.37 -16.88
N ALA A 22 0.99 -16.96 -17.27
CA ALA A 22 0.08 -16.44 -18.28
C ALA A 22 -0.83 -15.32 -17.74
N PHE A 23 -0.23 -14.19 -17.37
CA PHE A 23 -0.91 -13.00 -16.87
C PHE A 23 -0.53 -11.79 -17.73
N THR A 24 -0.90 -11.82 -19.02
CA THR A 24 -0.56 -10.76 -19.97
C THR A 24 -0.99 -9.39 -19.45
N GLY A 25 -0.05 -8.45 -19.35
CA GLY A 25 -0.26 -7.11 -18.81
C GLY A 25 0.17 -6.93 -17.35
N GLU A 26 0.44 -8.02 -16.64
CA GLU A 26 0.91 -7.98 -15.25
C GLU A 26 2.43 -8.16 -15.14
N LEU A 27 2.98 -7.67 -14.02
CA LEU A 27 4.38 -7.87 -13.64
C LEU A 27 4.47 -8.89 -12.50
N GLY A 28 5.07 -10.05 -12.77
CA GLY A 28 5.49 -11.03 -11.76
C GLY A 28 6.88 -10.77 -11.19
N LYS A 29 7.30 -11.61 -10.24
CA LYS A 29 8.59 -11.52 -9.53
C LYS A 29 9.80 -11.48 -10.46
N GLU A 30 9.83 -12.31 -11.50
CA GLU A 30 10.98 -12.36 -12.43
C GLU A 30 11.26 -11.01 -13.09
N HIS A 31 10.20 -10.31 -13.52
CA HIS A 31 10.33 -8.96 -14.07
C HIS A 31 10.85 -7.97 -13.02
N LEU A 32 10.33 -8.01 -11.79
CA LEU A 32 10.80 -7.13 -10.72
C LEU A 32 12.28 -7.37 -10.39
N ASP A 33 12.69 -8.64 -10.33
CA ASP A 33 14.06 -9.05 -10.04
C ASP A 33 15.04 -8.67 -11.15
N GLU A 34 14.62 -8.75 -12.41
CA GLU A 34 15.43 -8.32 -13.56
C GLU A 34 15.90 -6.86 -13.43
N PHE A 35 15.05 -6.00 -12.86
CA PHE A 35 15.36 -4.59 -12.60
C PHE A 35 15.84 -4.32 -11.16
N GLY A 36 16.08 -5.35 -10.35
CA GLY A 36 16.51 -5.20 -8.96
C GLY A 36 15.48 -4.53 -8.04
N ILE A 37 14.19 -4.55 -8.41
CA ILE A 37 13.11 -3.91 -7.65
C ILE A 37 12.75 -4.77 -6.46
N LYS A 38 12.90 -4.21 -5.25
CA LYS A 38 12.54 -4.83 -3.96
C LYS A 38 11.60 -3.99 -3.11
N CYS A 39 10.99 -2.97 -3.68
CA CYS A 39 9.98 -2.13 -3.03
C CYS A 39 8.70 -2.15 -3.87
N VAL A 40 7.56 -2.43 -3.24
CA VAL A 40 6.26 -2.53 -3.94
C VAL A 40 5.18 -1.74 -3.22
N LEU A 41 4.34 -1.08 -4.01
CA LEU A 41 3.11 -0.45 -3.56
C LEU A 41 1.96 -1.47 -3.60
N ILE A 42 1.18 -1.57 -2.52
CA ILE A 42 0.03 -2.47 -2.41
C ILE A 42 -1.16 -1.68 -1.88
N GLY A 43 -2.33 -1.88 -2.47
CA GLY A 43 -3.58 -1.33 -1.95
C GLY A 43 -3.82 0.15 -2.24
N HIS A 44 -3.13 0.73 -3.23
CA HIS A 44 -3.40 2.11 -3.67
C HIS A 44 -4.89 2.29 -4.00
N SER A 45 -5.45 3.45 -3.66
CA SER A 45 -6.88 3.74 -3.81
C SER A 45 -7.43 3.48 -5.22
N GLU A 46 -6.68 3.84 -6.26
CA GLU A 46 -7.03 3.58 -7.66
C GLU A 46 -7.09 2.09 -8.00
N ARG A 47 -6.22 1.27 -7.40
CA ARG A 47 -6.23 -0.19 -7.57
C ARG A 47 -7.44 -0.81 -6.88
N ARG A 48 -7.76 -0.36 -5.65
CA ARG A 48 -8.95 -0.80 -4.91
C ARG A 48 -10.23 -0.50 -5.71
N ALA A 49 -10.32 0.69 -6.29
CA ALA A 49 -11.44 1.09 -7.15
C ALA A 49 -11.59 0.20 -8.42
N LEU A 50 -10.49 -0.39 -8.90
CA LEU A 50 -10.46 -1.31 -10.03
C LEU A 50 -10.64 -2.79 -9.63
N GLY A 51 -10.94 -3.08 -8.37
CA GLY A 51 -11.30 -4.42 -7.89
C GLY A 51 -10.14 -5.25 -7.30
N ASP A 52 -8.98 -4.65 -7.04
CA ASP A 52 -7.83 -5.36 -6.46
C ASP A 52 -8.03 -5.80 -5.00
N GLU A 53 -9.11 -5.40 -4.34
CA GLU A 53 -9.36 -5.69 -2.91
C GLU A 53 -9.18 -7.19 -2.58
N ASN A 54 -9.65 -8.07 -3.47
CA ASN A 54 -9.54 -9.53 -3.29
C ASN A 54 -8.11 -10.07 -3.48
N LEU A 55 -7.21 -9.30 -4.10
CA LEU A 55 -5.82 -9.67 -4.33
C LEU A 55 -4.87 -9.08 -3.28
N ILE A 56 -5.30 -8.11 -2.48
CA ILE A 56 -4.42 -7.39 -1.55
C ILE A 56 -3.70 -8.33 -0.59
N LYS A 57 -4.43 -9.27 0.02
CA LYS A 57 -3.84 -10.26 0.92
C LYS A 57 -2.80 -11.13 0.20
N ALA A 58 -3.13 -11.64 -0.98
CA ALA A 58 -2.23 -12.47 -1.76
C ALA A 58 -0.95 -11.70 -2.19
N LYS A 59 -1.09 -10.43 -2.59
CA LYS A 59 0.03 -9.54 -2.89
C LYS A 59 0.90 -9.31 -1.66
N PHE A 60 0.28 -9.00 -0.52
CA PHE A 60 1.02 -8.77 0.73
C PHE A 60 1.80 -10.02 1.15
N ASP A 61 1.14 -11.18 1.21
CA ASP A 61 1.77 -12.44 1.64
C ASP A 61 2.93 -12.83 0.72
N PHE A 62 2.74 -12.70 -0.60
CA PHE A 62 3.78 -12.98 -1.60
C PHE A 62 4.99 -12.03 -1.47
N ALA A 63 4.73 -10.72 -1.34
CA ALA A 63 5.78 -9.73 -1.16
C ALA A 63 6.58 -9.98 0.15
N LYS A 64 5.87 -10.31 1.22
CA LYS A 64 6.46 -10.68 2.52
C LYS A 64 7.32 -11.94 2.41
N GLU A 65 6.83 -13.00 1.79
CA GLU A 65 7.55 -14.26 1.59
C GLU A 65 8.88 -14.06 0.86
N HIS A 66 8.90 -13.13 -0.09
CA HIS A 66 10.10 -12.77 -0.86
C HIS A 66 10.87 -11.56 -0.31
N ALA A 67 10.61 -11.16 0.93
CA ALA A 67 11.32 -10.10 1.66
C ALA A 67 11.31 -8.72 0.96
N TYR A 68 10.26 -8.38 0.23
CA TYR A 68 10.09 -7.05 -0.35
C TYR A 68 9.78 -6.01 0.75
N LYS A 69 10.22 -4.77 0.54
CA LYS A 69 9.68 -3.61 1.23
C LYS A 69 8.28 -3.33 0.68
N ILE A 70 7.31 -3.20 1.58
CA ILE A 70 5.90 -3.02 1.22
C ILE A 70 5.48 -1.63 1.66
N VAL A 71 5.03 -0.81 0.72
CA VAL A 71 4.28 0.42 1.01
C VAL A 71 2.79 0.07 0.86
N PHE A 72 2.09 -0.02 1.99
CA PHE A 72 0.70 -0.44 2.04
C PHE A 72 -0.23 0.76 2.20
N CYS A 73 -1.02 1.04 1.17
CA CYS A 73 -1.90 2.20 1.15
C CYS A 73 -3.25 1.89 1.81
N ILE A 74 -3.69 2.80 2.68
CA ILE A 74 -5.00 2.80 3.34
C ILE A 74 -5.60 4.20 3.27
N GLY A 75 -6.92 4.29 3.34
CA GLY A 75 -7.59 5.57 3.19
C GLY A 75 -9.09 5.43 3.03
N GLU A 76 -9.83 6.39 3.56
CA GLU A 76 -11.28 6.44 3.51
C GLU A 76 -11.82 7.49 2.54
N ASP A 77 -13.03 7.26 2.02
CA ASP A 77 -13.74 8.24 1.20
C ASP A 77 -14.42 9.34 2.04
N LEU A 78 -14.98 10.34 1.36
CA LEU A 78 -15.63 11.48 2.02
C LEU A 78 -16.87 11.06 2.81
N LYS A 79 -17.55 9.99 2.40
CA LYS A 79 -18.77 9.50 3.06
C LYS A 79 -18.42 8.92 4.43
N LEU A 80 -17.38 8.09 4.50
CA LEU A 80 -16.85 7.50 5.72
C LEU A 80 -16.27 8.55 6.67
N LYS A 81 -15.59 9.57 6.12
CA LYS A 81 -15.10 10.71 6.88
C LYS A 81 -16.26 11.47 7.55
N ASN A 82 -17.30 11.80 6.78
CA ASN A 82 -18.46 12.54 7.27
C ASN A 82 -19.35 11.73 8.23
N SER A 83 -19.32 10.39 8.16
CA SER A 83 -20.02 9.52 9.11
C SER A 83 -19.19 9.18 10.36
N ASN A 84 -18.01 9.78 10.56
CA ASN A 84 -17.08 9.48 11.65
C ASN A 84 -16.63 8.01 11.71
N GLN A 85 -16.56 7.34 10.56
CA GLN A 85 -16.18 5.92 10.44
C GLN A 85 -14.73 5.71 9.99
N THR A 86 -13.93 6.77 9.87
CA THR A 86 -12.51 6.72 9.42
C THR A 86 -11.72 5.63 10.16
N LEU A 87 -11.63 5.67 11.49
CA LEU A 87 -10.74 4.77 12.24
C LEU A 87 -11.14 3.30 12.12
N ASP A 88 -12.45 3.01 12.20
CA ASP A 88 -12.96 1.64 12.04
C ASP A 88 -12.72 1.10 10.64
N PHE A 89 -12.83 1.96 9.62
CA PHE A 89 -12.57 1.57 8.25
C PHE A 89 -11.08 1.30 7.99
N LEU A 90 -10.21 2.20 8.46
CA LEU A 90 -8.75 2.01 8.34
C LEU A 90 -8.29 0.76 9.08
N LYS A 91 -8.84 0.48 10.27
CA LYS A 91 -8.56 -0.76 11.01
C LYS A 91 -8.90 -2.00 10.18
N LYS A 92 -10.07 -2.04 9.55
CA LYS A 92 -10.48 -3.16 8.68
C LYS A 92 -9.55 -3.35 7.49
N GLN A 93 -9.04 -2.28 6.88
CA GLN A 93 -8.07 -2.39 5.79
C GLN A 93 -6.73 -3.00 6.25
N LEU A 94 -6.39 -2.89 7.53
CA LEU A 94 -5.18 -3.44 8.12
C LEU A 94 -5.34 -4.87 8.65
N GLU A 95 -6.57 -5.34 8.91
CA GLU A 95 -6.85 -6.70 9.41
C GLU A 95 -6.43 -7.82 8.43
N VAL A 96 -6.18 -7.49 7.15
CA VAL A 96 -5.83 -8.46 6.11
C VAL A 96 -4.32 -8.69 5.95
N ILE A 97 -3.49 -7.93 6.68
CA ILE A 97 -2.02 -7.96 6.57
C ILE A 97 -1.34 -8.23 7.92
N ASP A 98 -0.07 -8.62 7.86
CA ASP A 98 0.77 -8.75 9.06
C ASP A 98 1.44 -7.41 9.41
N LEU A 99 0.95 -6.78 10.48
CA LEU A 99 1.45 -5.48 10.96
C LEU A 99 2.82 -5.55 11.64
N ASP A 100 3.31 -6.75 11.99
CA ASP A 100 4.62 -6.95 12.61
C ASP A 100 5.73 -7.17 11.57
N TYR A 101 5.39 -7.12 10.26
CA TYR A 101 6.37 -7.29 9.20
C TYR A 101 7.36 -6.12 9.14
N LYS A 102 8.63 -6.40 9.40
CA LYS A 102 9.70 -5.39 9.56
C LYS A 102 9.96 -4.49 8.35
N ASN A 103 9.57 -4.90 7.15
CA ASN A 103 9.74 -4.09 5.93
C ASN A 103 8.41 -3.48 5.44
N LEU A 104 7.42 -3.37 6.33
CA LEU A 104 6.17 -2.67 6.07
C LEU A 104 6.32 -1.17 6.30
N ILE A 105 5.65 -0.38 5.47
CA ILE A 105 5.38 1.04 5.63
C ILE A 105 3.89 1.22 5.40
N ILE A 106 3.19 1.89 6.31
CA ILE A 106 1.78 2.24 6.10
C ILE A 106 1.69 3.64 5.49
N ALA A 107 1.09 3.74 4.31
CA ALA A 107 0.80 5.00 3.64
C ALA A 107 -0.67 5.36 3.87
N TYR A 108 -0.94 6.31 4.78
CA TYR A 108 -2.28 6.87 4.93
C TYR A 108 -2.54 7.92 3.83
N GLU A 109 -3.54 7.64 3.00
CA GLU A 109 -3.96 8.44 1.85
C GLU A 109 -5.43 8.84 2.02
N PRO A 110 -5.76 10.00 2.62
CA PRO A 110 -7.16 10.44 2.73
C PRO A 110 -7.78 10.61 1.34
N ILE A 111 -8.53 9.60 0.88
CA ILE A 111 -9.03 9.51 -0.51
C ILE A 111 -9.92 10.70 -0.84
N TYR A 112 -10.67 11.19 0.16
CA TYR A 112 -11.49 12.39 0.02
C TYR A 112 -10.74 13.66 -0.38
N SER A 113 -9.41 13.69 -0.24
CA SER A 113 -8.54 14.83 -0.60
C SER A 113 -7.80 14.65 -1.93
N ILE A 114 -7.93 13.49 -2.58
CA ILE A 114 -7.29 13.18 -3.86
C ILE A 114 -8.11 13.81 -4.99
N GLY A 115 -7.54 14.81 -5.67
CA GLY A 115 -8.16 15.44 -6.85
C GLY A 115 -9.50 16.17 -6.60
N SER A 116 -9.93 16.29 -5.34
CA SER A 116 -11.24 16.84 -4.96
C SER A 116 -11.23 18.36 -4.72
N GLY A 117 -10.04 18.98 -4.65
CA GLY A 117 -9.87 20.37 -4.22
C GLY A 117 -10.09 20.60 -2.70
N VAL A 118 -10.43 19.54 -1.96
CA VAL A 118 -10.55 19.57 -0.49
C VAL A 118 -9.25 19.09 0.13
N SER A 119 -8.61 19.91 0.96
CA SER A 119 -7.37 19.52 1.65
C SER A 119 -7.68 18.87 3.00
N ALA A 120 -6.96 17.80 3.33
CA ALA A 120 -7.02 17.20 4.67
C ALA A 120 -6.44 18.16 5.72
N LYS A 121 -7.14 18.36 6.83
CA LYS A 121 -6.67 19.21 7.92
C LYS A 121 -5.55 18.53 8.69
N LYS A 122 -4.60 19.30 9.21
CA LYS A 122 -3.47 18.76 9.98
C LYS A 122 -3.93 17.97 11.20
N GLU A 123 -5.00 18.42 11.85
CA GLU A 123 -5.57 17.77 13.02
C GLU A 123 -6.18 16.40 12.68
N ASP A 124 -6.80 16.27 11.49
CA ASP A 124 -7.34 15.00 11.01
C ASP A 124 -6.21 14.01 10.75
N ILE A 125 -5.13 14.45 10.08
CA ILE A 125 -3.94 13.63 9.83
C ILE A 125 -3.30 13.20 11.15
N ALA A 126 -3.07 14.13 12.08
CA ALA A 126 -2.44 13.82 13.36
C ALA A 126 -3.23 12.76 14.16
N LYS A 127 -4.56 12.88 14.20
CA LYS A 127 -5.44 11.90 14.85
C LYS A 127 -5.32 10.51 14.23
N VAL A 128 -5.26 10.42 12.90
CA VAL A 128 -5.10 9.13 12.22
C VAL A 128 -3.72 8.55 12.47
N LEU A 129 -2.66 9.36 12.38
CA LEU A 129 -1.29 8.88 12.65
C LEU A 129 -1.12 8.40 14.09
N GLU A 130 -1.68 9.11 15.07
CA GLU A 130 -1.71 8.67 16.48
C GLU A 130 -2.41 7.31 16.62
N PHE A 131 -3.57 7.15 16.01
CA PHE A 131 -4.30 5.88 15.99
C PHE A 131 -3.48 4.76 15.35
N LEU A 132 -2.89 4.97 14.17
CA LEU A 132 -2.08 3.97 13.48
C LEU A 132 -0.85 3.56 14.31
N SER A 133 -0.19 4.52 14.96
CA SER A 133 0.96 4.25 15.83
C SER A 133 0.62 3.41 17.08
N SER A 134 -0.66 3.39 17.48
CA SER A 134 -1.15 2.51 18.54
C SER A 134 -1.34 1.05 18.09
N LEU A 135 -1.41 0.80 16.78
CA LEU A 135 -1.65 -0.52 16.20
C LEU A 135 -0.37 -1.20 15.70
N THR A 136 0.61 -0.42 15.24
CA THR A 136 1.82 -0.93 14.60
C THR A 136 3.00 0.02 14.77
N GLN A 137 4.21 -0.51 14.58
CA GLN A 137 5.46 0.25 14.52
C GLN A 137 5.95 0.47 13.07
N ALA A 138 5.19 0.01 12.08
CA ALA A 138 5.46 0.17 10.65
C ALA A 138 5.30 1.62 10.15
#